data_AF-A0A4T0FM91-F1
#
_entry.id   AF-A0A4T0FM91-F1
#
_cell.length_a   1.000
_cell.length_b   1.000
_cell.length_c   1.000
_cell.angle_alpha   90.00
_cell.angle_beta   90.00
_cell.angle_gamma   90.00
#
_symmetry.space_group_name_H-M   'P 1'
#
loop_
_entity.id
_entity.type
_entity.pdbx_description
1 polymer ?
#
loop_
_entity_poly.entity_id
_entity_poly.type
_entity_poly.pdbx_seq_one_letter_code
_entity_poly.pdbx_strand_id
1 'polypeptide(L)'
;MRSISEIYQTIKRDAVHSPNYILLGGSAIVSVFALGPLPNIAIILLLSKILMTTFINTPYRRYLIPQALLLAVGTSLSYLRQVHSATGRTNVVEILLLFTLSLFTTIIALLPLQDLTWNSHLDHVRISLFPLAWATVWALFESFSSIGRQGSWTPLGSFLDRLLPFTGQFGIDFAVASLSLIVATAGIQGYETLSKTDGDIDSHEQPDESAPLIASERPTTALPSLKKASLALSKVLIAFVVIVNIFSPRIRQTEPSNSLSVACVRPQDGNFMKESQRLLAHANVLLWPEARMEVHDDKEKHELLDQVMKILQNNKRAYVGVTFKQRRKGKSTNELLWVTHDGVDFEYSKKNVVPIAESFSTSPGLAEAPISTIPLPLESIKHTDAIPLSVSSGICFDGAFPMRHADLQLFPARTWDPIVAEQMYQLTKARARESSSALLWCDGGDSGLSAAVDDQGYEHMLERGGASSVARLPFSRGKDRVESRNMASVLGRVGVAALFYAGYLLAYHRRLVEKLKWKERGGVREV
;
A
#
# COMPACT_ATOMS: atom_id res chain seq x y z
N MET A 1 -13.16 34.99 31.03
CA MET A 1 -12.49 34.12 30.03
C MET A 1 -11.37 33.42 30.75
N ARG A 2 -11.30 32.09 30.73
CA ARG A 2 -10.14 31.37 31.29
C ARG A 2 -8.89 31.73 30.50
N SER A 3 -7.76 31.90 31.18
CA SER A 3 -6.48 32.14 30.50
C SER A 3 -6.10 30.91 29.69
N ILE A 4 -5.42 31.10 28.55
CA ILE A 4 -4.83 29.99 27.76
C ILE A 4 -3.98 29.07 28.65
N SER A 5 -3.31 29.65 29.66
CA SER A 5 -2.54 28.91 30.67
C SER A 5 -3.41 27.98 31.51
N GLU A 6 -4.61 28.40 31.93
CA GLU A 6 -5.53 27.57 32.72
C GLU A 6 -6.10 26.42 31.89
N ILE A 7 -6.42 26.69 30.62
CA ILE A 7 -6.88 25.64 29.68
C ILE A 7 -5.77 24.61 29.48
N TYR A 8 -4.52 25.05 29.27
CA TYR A 8 -3.37 24.16 29.12
C TYR A 8 -3.13 23.30 30.38
N GLN A 9 -3.17 23.89 31.58
CA GLN A 9 -3.00 23.13 32.82
C GLN A 9 -4.14 22.13 33.06
N THR A 10 -5.38 22.50 32.70
CA THR A 10 -6.52 21.58 32.79
C THR A 10 -6.33 20.39 31.84
N ILE A 11 -5.97 20.64 30.57
CA ILE A 11 -5.69 19.57 29.60
C ILE A 11 -4.55 18.68 30.06
N LYS A 12 -3.47 19.26 30.60
CA LYS A 12 -2.34 18.51 31.15
C LYS A 12 -2.78 17.60 32.30
N ARG A 13 -3.52 18.13 33.26
CA ARG A 13 -4.05 17.39 34.41
C ARG A 13 -4.97 16.24 33.97
N ASP A 14 -5.92 16.53 33.08
CA ASP A 14 -6.84 15.52 32.54
C ASP A 14 -6.10 14.42 31.75
N ALA A 15 -5.02 14.78 31.04
CA ALA A 15 -4.18 13.81 30.33
C ALA A 15 -3.42 12.87 31.25
N VAL A 16 -3.06 13.33 32.46
CA VAL A 16 -2.41 12.49 33.47
C VAL A 16 -3.42 11.58 34.15
N HIS A 17 -4.61 12.08 34.53
CA HIS A 17 -5.60 11.28 35.26
C HIS A 17 -6.43 10.34 34.38
N SER A 18 -6.64 10.69 33.12
CA SER A 18 -7.54 9.99 32.20
C SER A 18 -6.91 9.78 30.81
N PRO A 19 -5.68 9.22 30.72
CA PRO A 19 -4.97 9.05 29.45
C PRO A 19 -5.78 8.25 28.42
N ASN A 20 -6.70 7.41 28.87
CA ASN A 20 -7.42 6.45 28.04
C ASN A 20 -8.42 7.11 27.13
N TYR A 21 -9.17 8.09 27.65
CA TYR A 21 -10.13 8.83 26.83
C TYR A 21 -9.43 9.69 25.79
N ILE A 22 -8.29 10.30 26.14
CA ILE A 22 -7.50 11.11 25.22
C ILE A 22 -6.83 10.25 24.15
N LEU A 23 -6.27 9.10 24.52
CA LEU A 23 -5.63 8.20 23.57
C LEU A 23 -6.67 7.53 22.65
N LEU A 24 -7.80 7.06 23.19
CA LEU A 24 -8.88 6.46 22.39
C LEU A 24 -9.55 7.49 21.48
N GLY A 25 -10.02 8.61 22.03
CA GLY A 25 -10.64 9.69 21.23
C GLY A 25 -9.65 10.29 20.22
N GLY A 26 -8.40 10.48 20.64
CA GLY A 26 -7.33 10.94 19.76
C GLY A 26 -6.99 9.95 18.64
N SER A 27 -7.12 8.64 18.86
CA SER A 27 -6.95 7.64 17.81
C SER A 27 -8.10 7.67 16.80
N ALA A 28 -9.34 7.90 17.25
CA ALA A 28 -10.50 8.07 16.37
C ALA A 28 -10.30 9.27 15.43
N ILE A 29 -9.90 10.42 15.96
CA ILE A 29 -9.64 11.63 15.16
C ILE A 29 -8.51 11.40 14.16
N VAL A 30 -7.39 10.82 14.61
CA VAL A 30 -6.26 10.56 13.70
C VAL A 30 -6.64 9.54 12.62
N SER A 31 -7.49 8.57 12.92
CA SER A 31 -7.91 7.56 11.94
C SER A 31 -8.66 8.12 10.74
N VAL A 32 -9.42 9.21 10.90
CA VAL A 32 -10.08 9.91 9.77
C VAL A 32 -9.06 10.37 8.72
N PHE A 33 -7.87 10.80 9.14
CA PHE A 33 -6.81 11.26 8.24
C PHE A 33 -5.86 10.14 7.82
N ALA A 34 -5.57 9.22 8.74
CA ALA A 34 -4.57 8.17 8.55
C ALA A 34 -5.08 6.97 7.74
N LEU A 35 -6.36 6.64 7.89
CA LEU A 35 -7.01 5.52 7.18
C LEU A 35 -7.86 6.03 6.02
N GLY A 36 -7.57 7.23 5.52
CA GLY A 36 -8.13 7.72 4.28
C GLY A 36 -7.68 6.87 3.07
N PRO A 37 -8.32 7.08 1.92
CA PRO A 37 -7.96 6.41 0.66
C PRO A 37 -6.56 6.82 0.15
N LEU A 38 -6.11 8.03 0.48
CA LEU A 38 -4.81 8.53 0.07
C LEU A 38 -3.76 8.03 1.04
N PRO A 39 -2.57 7.68 0.52
CA PRO A 39 -1.47 7.33 1.38
C PRO A 39 -1.10 8.47 2.32
N ASN A 40 -0.99 8.15 3.61
CA ASN A 40 -0.68 9.15 4.62
C ASN A 40 0.31 8.61 5.66
N ILE A 41 1.40 9.34 5.87
CA ILE A 41 2.35 9.06 6.95
C ILE A 41 1.71 9.14 8.34
N ALA A 42 0.54 9.77 8.47
CA ALA A 42 -0.27 9.80 9.69
C ALA A 42 -0.62 8.40 10.21
N ILE A 43 -0.56 7.35 9.38
CA ILE A 43 -0.69 5.96 9.85
C ILE A 43 0.36 5.58 10.88
N ILE A 44 1.59 6.12 10.78
CA ILE A 44 2.63 5.92 11.77
C ILE A 44 2.18 6.52 13.11
N LEU A 45 1.61 7.72 13.09
CA LEU A 45 1.10 8.38 14.30
C LEU A 45 -0.11 7.64 14.89
N LEU A 46 -1.03 7.16 14.05
CA LEU A 46 -2.17 6.37 14.48
C LEU A 46 -1.70 5.10 15.20
N LEU A 47 -0.86 4.31 14.54
CA LEU A 47 -0.36 3.05 15.07
C LEU A 47 0.49 3.28 16.33
N SER A 48 1.27 4.37 16.37
CA SER A 48 2.00 4.77 17.58
C SER A 48 1.05 5.02 18.75
N LYS A 49 -0.06 5.75 18.53
CA LYS A 49 -1.06 6.00 19.58
C LYS A 49 -1.70 4.71 20.05
N ILE A 50 -2.07 3.81 19.12
CA ILE A 50 -2.65 2.51 19.47
C ILE A 50 -1.66 1.68 20.32
N LEU A 51 -0.38 1.66 19.94
CA LEU A 51 0.68 1.01 20.71
C LEU A 51 0.85 1.64 22.10
N MET A 52 0.87 2.98 22.21
CA MET A 52 0.91 3.67 23.50
C MET A 52 -0.28 3.29 24.38
N THR A 53 -1.50 3.28 23.85
CA THR A 53 -2.68 2.80 24.60
C THR A 53 -2.49 1.36 25.07
N THR A 54 -1.90 0.51 24.23
CA THR A 54 -1.65 -0.91 24.55
C THR A 54 -0.65 -1.06 25.70
N PHE A 55 0.43 -0.28 25.70
CA PHE A 55 1.48 -0.35 26.72
C PHE A 55 1.09 0.33 28.04
N ILE A 56 0.38 1.45 27.99
CA ILE A 56 -0.04 2.21 29.20
C ILE A 56 -1.16 1.47 29.95
N ASN A 57 -2.06 0.78 29.24
CA ASN A 57 -3.30 0.26 29.80
C ASN A 57 -3.35 -1.24 30.02
N THR A 58 -2.39 -1.83 30.72
CA THR A 58 -2.48 -3.24 31.08
C THR A 58 -3.49 -3.46 32.22
N PRO A 59 -4.57 -4.28 32.05
CA PRO A 59 -4.86 -5.15 30.90
C PRO A 59 -5.66 -4.47 29.77
N TYR A 60 -5.05 -4.38 28.58
CA TYR A 60 -5.57 -3.62 27.43
C TYR A 60 -6.83 -4.22 26.82
N ARG A 61 -7.15 -5.48 27.14
CA ARG A 61 -8.32 -6.20 26.61
C ARG A 61 -9.63 -5.44 26.79
N ARG A 62 -9.78 -4.66 27.86
CA ARG A 62 -10.99 -3.86 28.12
C ARG A 62 -11.19 -2.73 27.10
N TYR A 63 -10.12 -2.28 26.45
CA TYR A 63 -10.14 -1.14 25.52
C TYR A 63 -10.14 -1.56 24.05
N LEU A 64 -9.89 -2.84 23.73
CA LEU A 64 -9.87 -3.35 22.35
C LEU A 64 -11.18 -3.11 21.60
N ILE A 65 -12.32 -3.43 22.23
CA ILE A 65 -13.64 -3.29 21.58
C ILE A 65 -14.00 -1.81 21.35
N PRO A 66 -13.95 -0.93 22.37
CA PRO A 66 -14.18 0.51 22.14
C PRO A 66 -13.24 1.10 21.09
N GLN A 67 -11.97 0.71 21.10
CA GLN A 67 -10.99 1.19 20.13
C GLN A 67 -11.30 0.71 18.72
N ALA A 68 -11.66 -0.56 18.53
CA ALA A 68 -12.04 -1.09 17.24
C ALA A 68 -13.27 -0.35 16.67
N LEU A 69 -14.29 -0.10 17.50
CA LEU A 69 -15.49 0.64 17.10
C LEU A 69 -15.16 2.09 16.72
N LEU A 70 -14.35 2.79 17.52
CA LEU A 70 -13.96 4.17 17.27
C LEU A 70 -13.12 4.32 15.99
N LEU A 71 -12.18 3.40 15.76
CA LEU A 71 -11.36 3.37 14.54
C LEU A 71 -12.22 3.02 13.32
N ALA A 72 -13.19 2.12 13.45
CA ALA A 72 -14.14 1.81 12.39
C ALA A 72 -15.00 3.02 12.02
N VAL A 73 -15.48 3.80 13.01
CA VAL A 73 -16.19 5.06 12.75
C VAL A 73 -15.29 6.05 12.00
N GLY A 74 -14.06 6.28 12.48
CA GLY A 74 -13.15 7.22 11.85
C GLY A 74 -12.78 6.83 10.41
N THR A 75 -12.58 5.52 10.16
CA THR A 75 -12.34 4.98 8.81
C THR A 75 -13.59 5.13 7.93
N SER A 76 -14.79 4.83 8.43
CA SER A 76 -16.01 5.06 7.65
C SER A 76 -16.18 6.51 7.23
N LEU A 77 -15.86 7.45 8.14
CA LEU A 77 -15.92 8.88 7.83
C LEU A 77 -14.92 9.28 6.74
N SER A 78 -13.73 8.68 6.70
CA SER A 78 -12.72 8.98 5.66
C SER A 78 -13.13 8.49 4.27
N TYR A 79 -13.97 7.44 4.18
CA TYR A 79 -14.45 6.86 2.92
C TYR A 79 -15.84 7.33 2.49
N LEU A 80 -16.57 8.07 3.34
CA LEU A 80 -17.96 8.47 3.10
C LEU A 80 -18.14 9.22 1.77
N ARG A 81 -17.20 10.12 1.43
CA ARG A 81 -17.23 10.88 0.17
C ARG A 81 -17.13 9.99 -1.06
N GLN A 82 -16.29 8.97 -1.03
CA GLN A 82 -16.05 8.09 -2.18
C GLN A 82 -17.26 7.18 -2.43
N VAL A 83 -17.87 6.69 -1.35
CA VAL A 83 -19.13 5.93 -1.42
C VAL A 83 -20.23 6.81 -2.00
N HIS A 84 -20.36 8.05 -1.51
CA HIS A 84 -21.31 9.01 -2.06
C HIS A 84 -21.08 9.27 -3.55
N SER A 85 -19.83 9.42 -3.98
CA SER A 85 -19.49 9.61 -5.40
C SER A 85 -19.81 8.37 -6.25
N ALA A 86 -19.70 7.17 -5.70
CA ALA A 86 -19.98 5.92 -6.39
C ALA A 86 -21.48 5.70 -6.64
N THR A 87 -22.31 5.96 -5.62
CA THR A 87 -23.74 5.63 -5.63
C THR A 87 -24.64 6.81 -5.97
N GLY A 88 -24.11 8.03 -5.91
CA GLY A 88 -24.87 9.28 -6.06
C GLY A 88 -25.81 9.60 -4.89
N ARG A 89 -25.97 8.69 -3.92
CA ARG A 89 -26.80 8.85 -2.73
C ARG A 89 -26.23 8.05 -1.57
N THR A 90 -26.03 8.67 -0.42
CA THR A 90 -25.57 7.96 0.78
C THR A 90 -26.76 7.38 1.54
N ASN A 91 -27.05 6.10 1.33
CA ASN A 91 -28.11 5.42 2.07
C ASN A 91 -27.57 4.77 3.35
N VAL A 92 -28.46 4.53 4.33
CA VAL A 92 -28.09 3.88 5.61
C VAL A 92 -27.40 2.53 5.39
N VAL A 93 -27.85 1.74 4.42
CA VAL A 93 -27.26 0.43 4.08
C VAL A 93 -25.81 0.56 3.66
N GLU A 94 -25.46 1.57 2.86
CA GLU A 94 -24.10 1.81 2.39
C GLU A 94 -23.18 2.25 3.53
N ILE A 95 -23.68 3.09 4.44
CA ILE A 95 -22.94 3.49 5.65
C ILE A 95 -22.68 2.28 6.55
N LEU A 96 -23.69 1.42 6.76
CA LEU A 96 -23.55 0.20 7.56
C LEU A 96 -22.55 -0.77 6.93
N LEU A 97 -22.58 -0.93 5.61
CA LEU A 97 -21.64 -1.77 4.87
C LEU A 97 -20.21 -1.23 4.98
N LEU A 98 -20.03 0.08 4.80
CA LEU A 98 -18.75 0.74 4.96
C LEU A 98 -18.21 0.60 6.39
N PHE A 99 -19.06 0.76 7.39
CA PHE A 99 -18.72 0.54 8.80
C PHE A 99 -18.34 -0.92 9.07
N THR A 100 -19.06 -1.87 8.50
CA THR A 100 -18.77 -3.30 8.65
C THR A 100 -17.40 -3.65 8.05
N LEU A 101 -17.10 -3.15 6.84
CA LEU A 101 -15.81 -3.34 6.19
C LEU A 101 -14.66 -2.65 6.96
N SER A 102 -14.92 -1.43 7.45
CA SER A 102 -13.97 -0.69 8.29
C SER A 102 -13.70 -1.40 9.62
N LEU A 103 -14.73 -1.96 10.25
CA LEU A 103 -14.59 -2.74 11.47
C LEU A 103 -13.83 -4.03 11.23
N PHE A 104 -14.12 -4.74 10.13
CA PHE A 104 -13.41 -5.95 9.74
C PHE A 104 -11.91 -5.71 9.54
N THR A 105 -11.54 -4.71 8.73
CA THR A 105 -10.14 -4.35 8.51
C THR A 105 -9.45 -3.88 9.80
N THR A 106 -10.17 -3.15 10.66
CA THR A 106 -9.67 -2.75 11.98
C THR A 106 -9.41 -3.95 12.89
N ILE A 107 -10.31 -4.94 12.94
CA ILE A 107 -10.11 -6.16 13.74
C ILE A 107 -8.84 -6.87 13.30
N ILE A 108 -8.62 -7.01 11.99
CA ILE A 108 -7.41 -7.61 11.42
C ILE A 108 -6.16 -6.83 11.84
N ALA A 109 -6.19 -5.51 11.72
CA ALA A 109 -5.08 -4.64 12.14
C ALA A 109 -4.75 -4.74 13.64
N LEU A 110 -5.74 -5.03 14.49
CA LEU A 110 -5.53 -5.18 15.94
C LEU A 110 -5.03 -6.57 16.35
N LEU A 111 -5.08 -7.60 15.49
CA LEU A 111 -4.61 -8.95 15.82
C LEU A 111 -3.14 -9.01 16.29
N PRO A 112 -2.16 -8.38 15.59
CA PRO A 112 -0.76 -8.38 16.03
C PRO A 112 -0.53 -7.76 17.43
N LEU A 113 -1.45 -6.92 17.89
CA LEU A 113 -1.35 -6.25 19.19
C LEU A 113 -1.81 -7.16 20.34
N GLN A 114 -2.65 -8.16 20.07
CA GLN A 114 -3.10 -9.09 21.11
C GLN A 114 -1.91 -9.87 21.70
N ASP A 115 -0.98 -10.29 20.84
CA ASP A 115 0.24 -10.99 21.24
C ASP A 115 1.12 -10.17 22.18
N LEU A 116 1.19 -8.85 21.97
CA LEU A 116 1.93 -7.95 22.86
C LEU A 116 1.40 -7.98 24.30
N THR A 117 0.09 -8.18 24.48
CA THR A 117 -0.59 -8.08 25.78
C THR A 117 -0.68 -9.39 26.57
N TRP A 118 -0.44 -10.55 25.94
CA TRP A 118 -0.79 -11.84 26.54
C TRP A 118 0.11 -12.31 27.72
N ASN A 119 1.42 -11.97 27.78
CA ASN A 119 2.32 -12.31 28.90
C ASN A 119 3.39 -11.23 29.14
N SER A 120 3.51 -10.73 30.37
CA SER A 120 4.42 -9.65 30.80
C SER A 120 5.89 -10.05 30.97
N HIS A 121 6.28 -11.29 30.68
CA HIS A 121 7.63 -11.79 31.01
C HIS A 121 8.63 -11.83 29.83
N LEU A 122 8.21 -11.47 28.60
CA LEU A 122 9.03 -11.58 27.38
C LEU A 122 9.15 -10.27 26.58
N ASP A 123 9.27 -9.15 27.29
CA ASP A 123 9.09 -7.79 26.75
C ASP A 123 9.93 -7.49 25.51
N HIS A 124 11.24 -7.75 25.55
CA HIS A 124 12.14 -7.43 24.43
C HIS A 124 11.86 -8.20 23.13
N VAL A 125 11.46 -9.46 23.27
CA VAL A 125 11.27 -10.39 22.16
C VAL A 125 9.97 -10.01 21.44
N ARG A 126 8.93 -9.72 22.21
CA ARG A 126 7.62 -9.26 21.74
C ARG A 126 7.69 -7.95 20.98
N ILE A 127 8.40 -6.97 21.53
CA ILE A 127 8.60 -5.66 20.87
C ILE A 127 9.25 -5.85 19.49
N SER A 128 10.21 -6.77 19.36
CA SER A 128 10.88 -7.03 18.07
C SER A 128 10.03 -7.87 17.11
N LEU A 129 9.06 -8.64 17.63
CA LEU A 129 8.16 -9.48 16.84
C LEU A 129 6.99 -8.70 16.23
N PHE A 130 6.56 -7.60 16.87
CA PHE A 130 5.40 -6.82 16.40
C PHE A 130 5.50 -6.39 14.93
N PRO A 131 6.60 -5.80 14.43
CA PRO A 131 6.69 -5.42 13.02
C PRO A 131 6.60 -6.61 12.05
N LEU A 132 7.10 -7.78 12.45
CA LEU A 132 6.96 -9.01 11.66
C LEU A 132 5.52 -9.50 11.65
N ALA A 133 4.87 -9.56 12.81
CA ALA A 133 3.48 -9.96 12.92
C ALA A 133 2.56 -9.03 12.10
N TRP A 134 2.83 -7.72 12.14
CA TRP A 134 2.13 -6.72 11.34
C TRP A 134 2.28 -6.98 9.83
N ALA A 135 3.52 -7.11 9.35
CA ALA A 135 3.79 -7.37 7.94
C ALA A 135 3.18 -8.70 7.46
N THR A 136 3.25 -9.74 8.29
CA THR A 136 2.65 -11.04 8.00
C THR A 136 1.13 -10.97 7.92
N VAL A 137 0.46 -10.29 8.85
CA VAL A 137 -1.00 -10.14 8.81
C VAL A 137 -1.46 -9.46 7.51
N TRP A 138 -0.77 -8.41 7.07
CA TRP A 138 -1.13 -7.74 5.81
C TRP A 138 -0.79 -8.55 4.55
N ALA A 139 0.31 -9.32 4.57
CA ALA A 139 0.63 -10.25 3.48
C ALA A 139 -0.38 -11.40 3.38
N LEU A 140 -0.88 -11.91 4.52
CA LEU A 140 -1.95 -12.90 4.56
C LEU A 140 -3.28 -12.27 4.11
N PHE A 141 -3.61 -11.08 4.61
CA PHE A 141 -4.80 -10.34 4.19
C PHE A 141 -4.85 -10.19 2.68
N GLU A 142 -3.79 -9.68 2.06
CA GLU A 142 -3.70 -9.56 0.60
C GLU A 142 -3.89 -10.88 -0.14
N SER A 143 -3.41 -11.99 0.42
CA SER A 143 -3.45 -13.30 -0.25
C SER A 143 -4.81 -13.99 -0.15
N PHE A 144 -5.60 -13.68 0.88
CA PHE A 144 -6.92 -14.27 1.11
C PHE A 144 -8.08 -13.32 0.82
N SER A 145 -7.82 -12.02 0.73
CA SER A 145 -8.83 -10.99 0.54
C SER A 145 -9.19 -10.84 -0.93
N SER A 146 -10.49 -10.81 -1.22
CA SER A 146 -11.01 -10.46 -2.55
C SER A 146 -10.91 -8.97 -2.87
N ILE A 147 -10.47 -8.13 -1.92
CA ILE A 147 -10.17 -6.72 -2.15
C ILE A 147 -8.66 -6.43 -2.26
N GLY A 148 -7.83 -7.49 -2.27
CA GLY A 148 -6.38 -7.37 -2.36
C GLY A 148 -5.82 -6.50 -1.23
N ARG A 149 -5.11 -5.43 -1.59
CA ARG A 149 -4.51 -4.46 -0.64
C ARG A 149 -5.38 -3.22 -0.38
N GLN A 150 -6.58 -3.14 -0.95
CA GLN A 150 -7.49 -2.05 -0.64
C GLN A 150 -7.91 -2.14 0.84
N GLY A 151 -7.83 -1.01 1.56
CA GLY A 151 -8.07 -0.97 3.00
C GLY A 151 -6.91 -1.47 3.88
N SER A 152 -5.74 -1.76 3.30
CA SER A 152 -4.54 -2.04 4.11
C SER A 152 -4.04 -0.78 4.82
N TRP A 153 -3.51 -0.96 6.04
CA TRP A 153 -3.02 0.15 6.88
C TRP A 153 -1.55 0.47 6.59
N THR A 154 -1.24 0.63 5.31
CA THR A 154 0.12 0.84 4.84
C THR A 154 0.14 1.98 3.84
N PRO A 155 0.97 3.01 4.03
CA PRO A 155 1.05 4.11 3.10
C PRO A 155 1.80 3.66 1.84
N LEU A 156 1.19 3.91 0.69
CA LEU A 156 1.85 3.88 -0.62
C LEU A 156 2.34 5.28 -0.99
N GLY A 157 2.98 5.52 -2.13
CA GLY A 157 3.34 6.88 -2.57
C GLY A 157 4.21 7.67 -1.57
N SER A 158 4.97 7.00 -0.70
CA SER A 158 5.75 7.64 0.37
C SER A 158 7.25 7.47 0.15
N PHE A 159 8.08 8.05 1.03
CA PHE A 159 9.53 7.81 0.97
C PHE A 159 9.89 6.32 1.18
N LEU A 160 8.99 5.52 1.76
CA LEU A 160 9.15 4.09 1.94
C LEU A 160 8.99 3.29 0.65
N ASP A 161 8.46 3.87 -0.42
CA ASP A 161 8.30 3.18 -1.71
C ASP A 161 9.64 2.78 -2.32
N ARG A 162 10.75 3.37 -1.86
CA ARG A 162 12.11 2.92 -2.20
C ARG A 162 12.41 1.50 -1.72
N LEU A 163 11.62 0.96 -0.81
CA LEU A 163 11.72 -0.42 -0.33
C LEU A 163 11.06 -1.43 -1.27
N LEU A 164 10.16 -1.01 -2.16
CA LEU A 164 9.40 -1.93 -3.03
C LEU A 164 10.30 -2.85 -3.87
N PRO A 165 11.37 -2.35 -4.54
CA PRO A 165 12.30 -3.21 -5.28
C PRO A 165 12.97 -4.29 -4.42
N PHE A 166 13.20 -4.02 -3.14
CA PHE A 166 14.00 -4.91 -2.30
C PHE A 166 13.12 -5.93 -1.58
N THR A 167 12.06 -5.44 -0.96
CA THR A 167 11.28 -6.19 0.02
C THR A 167 9.80 -6.25 -0.33
N GLY A 168 9.40 -5.59 -1.43
CA GLY A 168 8.01 -5.35 -1.76
C GLY A 168 7.26 -4.64 -0.62
N GLN A 169 5.95 -4.80 -0.64
CA GLN A 169 5.03 -4.20 0.31
C GLN A 169 5.23 -4.74 1.72
N PHE A 170 5.68 -5.99 1.86
CA PHE A 170 6.01 -6.60 3.16
C PHE A 170 7.04 -5.76 3.93
N GLY A 171 8.08 -5.26 3.25
CA GLY A 171 9.08 -4.41 3.91
C GLY A 171 8.57 -3.01 4.25
N ILE A 172 7.61 -2.48 3.49
CA ILE A 172 6.92 -1.23 3.86
C ILE A 172 6.08 -1.46 5.12
N ASP A 173 5.29 -2.54 5.16
CA ASP A 173 4.49 -2.91 6.33
C ASP A 173 5.38 -3.02 7.57
N PHE A 174 6.52 -3.72 7.44
CA PHE A 174 7.51 -3.87 8.50
C PHE A 174 8.10 -2.50 8.94
N ALA A 175 8.45 -1.63 7.99
CA ALA A 175 9.03 -0.33 8.28
C ALA A 175 8.03 0.60 8.99
N VAL A 176 6.77 0.62 8.56
CA VAL A 176 5.68 1.40 9.19
C VAL A 176 5.48 0.97 10.63
N ALA A 177 5.35 -0.33 10.88
CA ALA A 177 5.18 -0.86 12.22
C ALA A 177 6.41 -0.58 13.10
N SER A 178 7.62 -0.68 12.54
CA SER A 178 8.86 -0.38 13.25
C SER A 178 8.97 1.10 13.65
N LEU A 179 8.67 2.01 12.72
CA LEU A 179 8.64 3.45 12.98
C LEU A 179 7.59 3.80 14.04
N SER A 180 6.41 3.20 13.94
CA SER A 180 5.32 3.43 14.89
C SER A 180 5.69 2.98 16.29
N LEU A 181 6.39 1.85 16.40
CA LEU A 181 6.90 1.36 17.68
C LEU A 181 7.98 2.27 18.27
N ILE A 182 8.91 2.78 17.45
CA ILE A 182 9.92 3.75 17.90
C ILE A 182 9.23 5.00 18.44
N VAL A 183 8.28 5.59 17.68
CA VAL A 183 7.54 6.78 18.10
C VAL A 183 6.71 6.51 19.36
N ALA A 184 6.03 5.36 19.45
CA ALA A 184 5.28 4.98 20.65
C ALA A 184 6.18 4.89 21.89
N THR A 185 7.35 4.25 21.79
CA THR A 185 8.28 4.13 22.92
C THR A 185 8.86 5.48 23.35
N ALA A 186 9.13 6.39 22.41
CA ALA A 186 9.53 7.76 22.73
C ALA A 186 8.40 8.53 23.42
N GLY A 187 7.16 8.37 22.94
CA GLY A 187 5.96 8.94 23.55
C GLY A 187 5.72 8.46 24.99
N ILE A 188 5.92 7.17 25.26
CA ILE A 188 5.83 6.59 26.61
C ILE A 188 6.89 7.18 27.54
N GLN A 189 8.14 7.29 27.08
CA GLN A 189 9.21 7.92 27.88
C GLN A 189 8.91 9.38 28.21
N GLY A 190 8.37 10.12 27.25
CA GLY A 190 7.92 11.49 27.46
C GLY A 190 6.79 11.57 28.48
N TYR A 191 5.77 10.71 28.35
CA TYR A 191 4.64 10.63 29.28
C TYR A 191 5.10 10.38 30.71
N GLU A 192 5.99 9.40 30.93
CA GLU A 192 6.47 9.10 32.30
C GLU A 192 7.32 10.21 32.90
N THR A 193 8.12 10.90 32.09
CA THR A 193 8.91 12.06 32.55
C THR A 193 7.97 13.17 33.03
N LEU A 194 6.87 13.41 32.30
CA LEU A 194 5.84 14.37 32.68
C LEU A 194 5.08 13.94 33.94
N SER A 195 4.71 12.66 34.05
CA SER A 195 4.00 12.13 35.23
C SER A 195 4.82 12.20 36.52
N LYS A 196 6.14 11.98 36.45
CA LYS A 196 7.03 12.12 37.62
C LYS A 196 7.14 13.56 38.09
N THR A 197 7.25 14.50 37.16
CA THR A 197 7.42 15.93 37.48
C THR A 197 6.17 16.52 38.17
N ASP A 198 4.97 16.02 37.84
CA ASP A 198 3.71 16.49 38.44
C ASP A 198 3.52 15.95 39.88
N GLY A 199 4.06 14.76 40.18
CA GLY A 199 3.89 14.12 41.50
C GLY A 199 4.68 14.79 42.63
N ASP A 200 5.79 15.46 42.31
CA ASP A 200 6.67 16.08 43.32
C ASP A 200 6.18 17.46 43.80
N ILE A 201 5.20 18.08 43.11
CA ILE A 201 4.77 19.45 43.41
C ILE A 201 3.78 19.51 44.58
N ASP A 202 3.02 18.43 44.83
CA ASP A 202 1.97 18.40 45.86
C ASP A 202 2.39 17.66 47.15
N SER A 203 3.56 17.03 47.21
CA SER A 203 4.03 16.25 48.38
C SER A 203 4.62 17.10 49.53
N HIS A 204 4.41 18.41 49.54
CA HIS A 204 4.75 19.27 50.68
C HIS A 204 3.61 19.43 51.70
N GLU A 205 2.45 18.77 51.50
CA GLU A 205 1.46 18.61 52.57
C GLU A 205 2.00 17.68 53.67
N GLN A 206 1.98 18.19 54.91
CA GLN A 206 2.55 17.56 56.10
C GLN A 206 2.10 16.10 56.25
N PRO A 207 3.00 15.19 56.63
CA PRO A 207 2.67 13.78 56.81
C PRO A 207 1.73 13.62 58.02
N ASP A 208 0.44 13.43 57.75
CA ASP A 208 -0.51 12.96 58.77
C ASP A 208 -0.21 11.48 59.07
N GLU A 209 0.31 11.24 60.27
CA GLU A 209 1.02 10.04 60.74
C GLU A 209 0.16 8.76 60.92
N SER A 210 -1.06 8.68 60.36
CA SER A 210 -2.03 7.67 60.83
C SER A 210 -2.74 6.81 59.77
N ALA A 211 -2.34 6.82 58.50
CA ALA A 211 -2.91 5.90 57.49
C ALA A 211 -1.92 4.79 57.07
N PRO A 212 -2.24 3.48 57.22
CA PRO A 212 -1.41 2.41 56.69
C PRO A 212 -1.44 2.44 55.16
N LEU A 213 -0.38 3.00 54.58
CA LEU A 213 -0.13 3.08 53.15
C LEU A 213 0.07 1.67 52.57
N ILE A 214 -0.98 1.11 51.96
CA ILE A 214 -0.83 0.09 50.92
C ILE A 214 -0.28 0.82 49.70
N ALA A 215 1.02 1.11 49.71
CA ALA A 215 1.74 1.59 48.55
C ALA A 215 1.69 0.47 47.51
N SER A 216 0.74 0.57 46.59
CA SER A 216 0.72 -0.26 45.39
C SER A 216 1.97 0.11 44.59
N GLU A 217 3.07 -0.57 44.86
CA GLU A 217 4.28 -0.52 44.04
C GLU A 217 3.88 -0.95 42.63
N ARG A 218 3.56 0.02 41.78
CA ARG A 218 3.43 -0.23 40.35
C ARG A 218 4.79 -0.72 39.89
N PRO A 219 4.90 -1.95 39.36
CA PRO A 219 6.18 -2.50 38.94
C PRO A 219 6.78 -1.63 37.82
N THR A 220 7.75 -0.81 38.18
CA THR A 220 8.47 0.13 37.29
C THR A 220 9.54 -0.56 36.44
N THR A 221 9.64 -1.89 36.48
CA THR A 221 10.73 -2.67 35.87
C THR A 221 10.64 -2.82 34.35
N ALA A 222 9.50 -2.54 33.72
CA ALA A 222 9.31 -2.74 32.27
C ALA A 222 10.06 -1.72 31.39
N LEU A 223 10.32 -0.52 31.90
CA LEU A 223 10.82 0.61 31.11
C LEU A 223 12.24 0.51 30.53
N PRO A 224 13.27 0.12 31.30
CA PRO A 224 14.62 0.01 30.76
C PRO A 224 14.70 -1.01 29.61
N SER A 225 13.75 -1.95 29.57
CA SER A 225 13.65 -2.94 28.52
C SER A 225 13.18 -2.33 27.19
N LEU A 226 12.14 -1.49 27.24
CA LEU A 226 11.56 -0.79 26.09
C LEU A 226 12.58 0.13 25.41
N LYS A 227 13.35 0.90 26.21
CA LYS A 227 14.38 1.81 25.67
C LYS A 227 15.45 1.07 24.87
N LYS A 228 15.95 -0.06 25.38
CA LYS A 228 16.97 -0.87 24.69
C LYS A 228 16.41 -1.51 23.41
N ALA A 229 15.16 -1.99 23.44
CA ALA A 229 14.51 -2.58 22.28
C ALA A 229 14.26 -1.53 21.18
N SER A 230 13.74 -0.36 21.54
CA SER A 230 13.54 0.77 20.63
C SER A 230 14.85 1.22 19.98
N LEU A 231 15.91 1.43 20.77
CA LEU A 231 17.23 1.80 20.24
C LEU A 231 17.79 0.76 19.28
N ALA A 232 17.62 -0.53 19.59
CA ALA A 232 18.04 -1.61 18.70
C ALA A 232 17.26 -1.59 17.38
N LEU A 233 15.93 -1.40 17.44
CA LEU A 233 15.08 -1.30 16.26
C LEU A 233 15.41 -0.07 15.41
N SER A 234 15.67 1.09 16.03
CA SER A 234 16.13 2.29 15.33
C SER A 234 17.45 2.04 14.59
N LYS A 235 18.41 1.36 15.22
CA LYS A 235 19.68 1.00 14.56
C LYS A 235 19.47 0.08 13.36
N VAL A 236 18.60 -0.93 13.50
CA VAL A 236 18.25 -1.85 12.39
C VAL A 236 17.59 -1.08 11.25
N LEU A 237 16.64 -0.20 11.55
CA LEU A 237 15.94 0.56 10.53
C LEU A 237 16.87 1.56 9.82
N ILE A 238 17.75 2.25 10.56
CA ILE A 238 18.75 3.15 9.96
C ILE A 238 19.69 2.35 9.05
N ALA A 239 20.22 1.22 9.52
CA ALA A 239 21.08 0.36 8.71
C ALA A 239 20.36 -0.12 7.45
N PHE A 240 19.09 -0.52 7.57
CA PHE A 240 18.27 -0.95 6.45
C PHE A 240 18.04 0.18 5.43
N VAL A 241 17.69 1.38 5.89
CA VAL A 241 17.53 2.56 5.03
C VAL A 241 18.85 2.93 4.34
N VAL A 242 19.99 2.86 5.04
CA VAL A 242 21.31 3.12 4.45
C VAL A 242 21.63 2.09 3.37
N ILE A 243 21.44 0.81 3.64
CA ILE A 243 21.62 -0.28 2.66
C ILE A 243 20.75 -0.02 1.43
N VAL A 244 19.45 0.24 1.62
CA VAL A 244 18.55 0.53 0.51
C VAL A 244 19.01 1.75 -0.29
N ASN A 245 19.46 2.83 0.34
CA ASN A 245 19.94 4.00 -0.42
C ASN A 245 21.27 3.74 -1.16
N ILE A 246 22.13 2.85 -0.65
CA ILE A 246 23.38 2.46 -1.32
C ILE A 246 23.10 1.57 -2.52
N PHE A 247 22.21 0.59 -2.37
CA PHE A 247 21.89 -0.40 -3.40
C PHE A 247 20.73 0.00 -4.30
N SER A 248 19.98 1.06 -3.96
CA SER A 248 18.97 1.62 -4.84
C SER A 248 19.66 1.98 -6.14
N PRO A 249 19.21 1.45 -7.29
CA PRO A 249 19.84 1.76 -8.57
C PRO A 249 19.90 3.28 -8.70
N ARG A 250 21.13 3.81 -8.80
CA ARG A 250 21.31 5.23 -9.04
C ARG A 250 20.73 5.51 -10.41
N ILE A 251 19.82 6.47 -10.46
CA ILE A 251 19.21 6.99 -11.69
C ILE A 251 20.35 7.36 -12.63
N ARG A 252 20.61 6.54 -13.64
CA ARG A 252 21.41 6.99 -14.76
C ARG A 252 20.45 7.77 -15.65
N GLN A 253 20.52 9.11 -15.57
CA GLN A 253 19.91 10.01 -16.56
C GLN A 253 20.61 9.90 -17.93
N THR A 254 21.08 8.72 -18.33
CA THR A 254 21.55 8.52 -19.69
C THR A 254 20.34 8.55 -20.60
N GLU A 255 20.34 9.44 -21.60
CA GLU A 255 19.30 9.47 -22.62
C GLU A 255 19.06 8.05 -23.13
N PRO A 256 17.89 7.47 -22.86
CA PRO A 256 17.64 6.08 -23.14
C PRO A 256 17.54 5.95 -24.66
N SER A 257 18.60 5.42 -25.27
CA SER A 257 18.68 5.14 -26.72
C SER A 257 17.56 4.22 -27.24
N ASN A 258 16.79 3.61 -26.33
CA ASN A 258 15.56 2.91 -26.66
C ASN A 258 14.42 3.42 -25.78
N SER A 259 13.42 4.01 -26.41
CA SER A 259 12.17 4.38 -25.75
C SER A 259 10.99 3.78 -26.51
N LEU A 260 9.94 3.41 -25.76
CA LEU A 260 8.65 3.02 -26.33
C LEU A 260 7.70 4.21 -26.20
N SER A 261 7.18 4.69 -27.31
CA SER A 261 6.14 5.72 -27.26
C SER A 261 4.79 5.08 -26.95
N VAL A 262 4.17 5.50 -25.86
CA VAL A 262 2.90 4.96 -25.34
C VAL A 262 1.86 6.08 -25.24
N ALA A 263 0.58 5.76 -25.32
CA ALA A 263 -0.48 6.75 -25.19
C ALA A 263 -1.75 6.21 -24.54
N CYS A 264 -2.41 7.08 -23.77
CA CYS A 264 -3.77 6.86 -23.31
C CYS A 264 -4.75 7.53 -24.27
N VAL A 265 -5.70 6.76 -24.81
CA VAL A 265 -6.68 7.26 -25.78
C VAL A 265 -7.91 7.76 -25.04
N ARG A 266 -8.13 9.07 -24.99
CA ARG A 266 -9.28 9.69 -24.32
C ARG A 266 -9.90 10.81 -25.18
N PRO A 267 -10.68 10.46 -26.21
CA PRO A 267 -11.29 11.43 -27.11
C PRO A 267 -12.30 12.31 -26.37
N GLN A 268 -12.33 13.60 -26.71
CA GLN A 268 -13.35 14.53 -26.19
C GLN A 268 -14.73 14.30 -26.82
N ASP A 269 -14.78 13.87 -28.09
CA ASP A 269 -16.00 13.58 -28.84
C ASP A 269 -16.48 12.13 -28.69
N GLY A 270 -15.77 11.31 -27.90
CA GLY A 270 -16.05 9.88 -27.75
C GLY A 270 -15.62 9.01 -28.94
N ASN A 271 -15.03 9.58 -30.00
CA ASN A 271 -14.61 8.83 -31.18
C ASN A 271 -13.20 8.25 -31.02
N PHE A 272 -13.12 7.06 -30.42
CA PHE A 272 -11.85 6.38 -30.16
C PHE A 272 -11.08 6.00 -31.42
N MET A 273 -11.75 5.71 -32.54
CA MET A 273 -11.07 5.33 -33.80
C MET A 273 -10.32 6.52 -34.39
N LYS A 274 -11.00 7.66 -34.53
CA LYS A 274 -10.41 8.90 -35.04
C LYS A 274 -9.25 9.36 -34.18
N GLU A 275 -9.42 9.30 -32.86
CA GLU A 275 -8.39 9.72 -31.92
C GLU A 275 -7.20 8.75 -31.90
N SER A 276 -7.45 7.45 -31.98
CA SER A 276 -6.37 6.45 -32.14
C SER A 276 -5.58 6.71 -33.41
N GLN A 277 -6.25 6.95 -34.55
CA GLN A 277 -5.57 7.27 -35.81
C GLN A 277 -4.66 8.50 -35.69
N ARG A 278 -5.11 9.53 -34.96
CA ARG A 278 -4.31 10.74 -34.69
C ARG A 278 -3.07 10.41 -33.85
N LEU A 279 -3.22 9.59 -32.83
CA LEU A 279 -2.14 9.24 -31.90
C LEU A 279 -1.13 8.24 -32.49
N LEU A 280 -1.52 7.42 -33.47
CA LEU A 280 -0.62 6.50 -34.18
C LEU A 280 0.54 7.20 -34.90
N ALA A 281 0.46 8.51 -35.14
CA ALA A 281 1.58 9.31 -35.65
C ALA A 281 2.68 9.56 -34.61
N HIS A 282 2.36 9.40 -33.32
CA HIS A 282 3.22 9.78 -32.20
C HIS A 282 3.51 8.65 -31.22
N ALA A 283 2.69 7.60 -31.20
CA ALA A 283 2.80 6.48 -30.28
C ALA A 283 2.76 5.12 -30.99
N ASN A 284 3.49 4.16 -30.41
CA ASN A 284 3.53 2.77 -30.85
C ASN A 284 2.53 1.91 -30.07
N VAL A 285 2.31 2.20 -28.79
CA VAL A 285 1.32 1.51 -27.97
C VAL A 285 0.20 2.48 -27.61
N LEU A 286 -1.02 2.17 -27.99
CA LEU A 286 -2.22 2.88 -27.58
C LEU A 286 -3.01 2.02 -26.59
N LEU A 287 -3.54 2.63 -25.54
CA LEU A 287 -4.42 1.94 -24.60
C LEU A 287 -5.72 2.70 -24.40
N TRP A 288 -6.83 2.02 -24.62
CA TRP A 288 -8.16 2.55 -24.39
C TRP A 288 -8.57 2.30 -22.94
N PRO A 289 -9.14 3.29 -22.24
CA PRO A 289 -9.57 3.14 -20.86
C PRO A 289 -10.76 2.19 -20.73
N GLU A 290 -10.97 1.65 -19.53
CA GLU A 290 -11.90 0.55 -19.27
C GLU A 290 -13.35 0.84 -19.71
N ALA A 291 -13.97 -0.16 -20.35
CA ALA A 291 -15.41 -0.26 -20.60
C ALA A 291 -16.02 1.00 -21.23
N ARG A 292 -15.31 1.61 -22.20
CA ARG A 292 -15.82 2.76 -22.95
C ARG A 292 -16.75 2.40 -24.08
N MET A 293 -16.67 1.17 -24.57
CA MET A 293 -17.62 0.61 -25.51
C MET A 293 -18.36 -0.56 -24.88
N GLU A 294 -19.58 -0.77 -25.36
CA GLU A 294 -20.36 -1.95 -25.05
C GLU A 294 -20.47 -2.79 -26.31
N VAL A 295 -20.30 -4.10 -26.15
CA VAL A 295 -20.39 -5.08 -27.23
C VAL A 295 -21.44 -6.10 -26.83
N HIS A 296 -22.49 -6.23 -27.64
CA HIS A 296 -23.64 -7.07 -27.31
C HIS A 296 -23.48 -8.51 -27.77
N ASP A 297 -22.74 -8.74 -28.84
CA ASP A 297 -22.52 -10.06 -29.39
C ASP A 297 -21.12 -10.20 -30.01
N ASP A 298 -20.79 -11.42 -30.43
CA ASP A 298 -19.50 -11.66 -31.06
C ASP A 298 -19.40 -10.96 -32.43
N LYS A 299 -20.51 -10.66 -33.10
CA LYS A 299 -20.49 -9.97 -34.40
C LYS A 299 -20.00 -8.52 -34.23
N GLU A 300 -20.54 -7.79 -33.27
CA GLU A 300 -20.08 -6.44 -32.91
C GLU A 300 -18.61 -6.45 -32.45
N LYS A 301 -18.16 -7.51 -31.76
CA LYS A 301 -16.74 -7.71 -31.41
C LYS A 301 -15.86 -7.80 -32.66
N HIS A 302 -16.28 -8.58 -33.66
CA HIS A 302 -15.54 -8.71 -34.94
C HIS A 302 -15.58 -7.40 -35.74
N GLU A 303 -16.71 -6.70 -35.78
CA GLU A 303 -16.82 -5.40 -36.47
C GLU A 303 -15.92 -4.34 -35.83
N LEU A 304 -15.85 -4.32 -34.49
CA LEU A 304 -14.93 -3.47 -33.75
C LEU A 304 -13.48 -3.82 -34.07
N LEU A 305 -13.14 -5.10 -34.07
CA LEU A 305 -11.80 -5.57 -34.41
C LEU A 305 -11.44 -5.15 -35.84
N ASP A 306 -12.31 -5.33 -36.82
CA ASP A 306 -12.09 -4.93 -38.21
C ASP A 306 -11.80 -3.43 -38.34
N GLN A 307 -12.48 -2.59 -37.55
CA GLN A 307 -12.20 -1.15 -37.52
C GLN A 307 -10.81 -0.84 -36.95
N VAL A 308 -10.41 -1.52 -35.86
CA VAL A 308 -9.07 -1.36 -35.26
C VAL A 308 -7.98 -1.91 -36.18
N MET A 309 -8.24 -3.00 -36.89
CA MET A 309 -7.31 -3.53 -37.88
C MET A 309 -7.11 -2.54 -39.03
N LYS A 310 -8.18 -1.87 -39.50
CA LYS A 310 -8.09 -0.85 -40.56
C LYS A 310 -7.21 0.33 -40.18
N ILE A 311 -7.29 0.85 -38.95
CA ILE A 311 -6.37 1.93 -38.50
C ILE A 311 -4.92 1.43 -38.37
N LEU A 312 -4.71 0.16 -38.05
CA LEU A 312 -3.37 -0.44 -37.94
C LEU A 312 -2.71 -0.80 -39.27
N GLN A 313 -3.47 -0.96 -40.36
CA GLN A 313 -2.93 -1.28 -41.70
C GLN A 313 -1.82 -0.32 -42.16
N ASN A 314 -1.92 0.96 -41.76
CA ASN A 314 -0.96 2.00 -42.13
C ASN A 314 0.27 2.06 -41.19
N ASN A 315 0.25 1.35 -40.06
CA ASN A 315 1.33 1.37 -39.08
C ASN A 315 1.56 -0.03 -38.50
N LYS A 316 2.37 -0.83 -39.19
CA LYS A 316 2.73 -2.21 -38.79
C LYS A 316 3.46 -2.31 -37.44
N ARG A 317 3.94 -1.18 -36.90
CA ARG A 317 4.67 -1.11 -35.63
C ARG A 317 3.79 -0.70 -34.46
N ALA A 318 2.49 -0.54 -34.70
CA ALA A 318 1.55 -0.09 -33.68
C ALA A 318 0.77 -1.25 -33.06
N TYR A 319 0.43 -1.05 -31.80
CA TYR A 319 -0.31 -1.95 -30.93
C TYR A 319 -1.43 -1.17 -30.26
N VAL A 320 -2.62 -1.76 -30.16
CA VAL A 320 -3.77 -1.13 -29.50
C VAL A 320 -4.37 -2.09 -28.49
N GLY A 321 -4.39 -1.69 -27.22
CA GLY A 321 -5.19 -2.29 -26.18
C GLY A 321 -6.60 -1.72 -26.23
N VAL A 322 -7.55 -2.49 -26.76
CA VAL A 322 -8.95 -2.11 -26.92
C VAL A 322 -9.74 -2.70 -25.76
N THR A 323 -10.51 -1.89 -25.03
CA THR A 323 -11.38 -2.42 -23.98
C THR A 323 -12.85 -2.16 -24.22
N PHE A 324 -13.68 -3.11 -23.82
CA PHE A 324 -15.12 -3.04 -23.91
C PHE A 324 -15.79 -3.90 -22.84
N LYS A 325 -17.08 -3.66 -22.66
CA LYS A 325 -17.96 -4.46 -21.82
C LYS A 325 -18.78 -5.38 -22.71
N GLN A 326 -18.57 -6.69 -22.63
CA GLN A 326 -19.36 -7.67 -23.36
C GLN A 326 -20.58 -8.11 -22.52
N ARG A 327 -21.80 -8.04 -23.05
CA ARG A 327 -23.00 -8.57 -22.36
C ARG A 327 -23.36 -9.96 -22.89
N ARG A 328 -23.34 -10.97 -22.02
CA ARG A 328 -23.75 -12.35 -22.34
C ARG A 328 -24.76 -12.86 -21.31
N LYS A 329 -25.96 -13.23 -21.76
CA LYS A 329 -27.01 -13.87 -20.94
C LYS A 329 -27.32 -13.13 -19.62
N GLY A 330 -27.41 -11.80 -19.67
CA GLY A 330 -27.74 -10.97 -18.51
C GLY A 330 -26.58 -10.66 -17.56
N LYS A 331 -25.38 -11.22 -17.79
CA LYS A 331 -24.15 -10.81 -17.10
C LYS A 331 -23.22 -10.12 -18.09
N SER A 332 -22.38 -9.23 -17.57
CA SER A 332 -21.35 -8.57 -18.36
C SER A 332 -19.96 -9.07 -18.02
N THR A 333 -19.02 -8.96 -18.96
CA THR A 333 -17.59 -9.18 -18.74
C THR A 333 -16.85 -7.95 -19.25
N ASN A 334 -15.87 -7.46 -18.49
CA ASN A 334 -14.96 -6.42 -18.97
C ASN A 334 -13.79 -7.11 -19.65
N GLU A 335 -13.56 -6.81 -20.92
CA GLU A 335 -12.57 -7.46 -21.75
C GLU A 335 -11.58 -6.44 -22.33
N LEU A 336 -10.34 -6.90 -22.51
CA LEU A 336 -9.28 -6.22 -23.25
C LEU A 336 -8.83 -7.14 -24.39
N LEU A 337 -8.74 -6.58 -25.59
CA LEU A 337 -8.08 -7.18 -26.74
C LEU A 337 -6.76 -6.46 -26.98
N TRP A 338 -5.69 -7.22 -27.07
CA TRP A 338 -4.40 -6.73 -27.51
C TRP A 338 -4.27 -6.95 -29.02
N VAL A 339 -4.44 -5.86 -29.78
CA VAL A 339 -4.55 -5.90 -31.24
C VAL A 339 -3.26 -5.43 -31.89
N THR A 340 -2.81 -6.19 -32.87
CA THR A 340 -1.64 -5.93 -33.71
C THR A 340 -2.06 -5.82 -35.17
N HIS A 341 -1.13 -5.47 -36.08
CA HIS A 341 -1.44 -5.47 -37.51
C HIS A 341 -1.77 -6.85 -38.11
N ASP A 342 -1.43 -7.94 -37.41
CA ASP A 342 -1.69 -9.33 -37.84
C ASP A 342 -2.98 -9.91 -37.23
N GLY A 343 -3.58 -9.22 -36.25
CA GLY A 343 -4.79 -9.65 -35.57
C GLY A 343 -4.71 -9.47 -34.05
N VAL A 344 -5.59 -10.20 -33.34
CA VAL A 344 -5.59 -10.24 -31.87
C VAL A 344 -4.50 -11.19 -31.41
N ASP A 345 -3.54 -10.67 -30.65
CA ASP A 345 -2.43 -11.47 -30.10
C ASP A 345 -2.79 -12.07 -28.75
N PHE A 346 -3.55 -11.34 -27.92
CA PHE A 346 -4.22 -11.94 -26.76
C PHE A 346 -5.53 -11.25 -26.36
N GLU A 347 -6.36 -12.00 -25.64
CA GLU A 347 -7.57 -11.52 -24.99
C GLU A 347 -7.46 -11.67 -23.47
N TYR A 348 -7.95 -10.69 -22.72
CA TYR A 348 -7.99 -10.74 -21.27
C TYR A 348 -9.36 -10.31 -20.75
N SER A 349 -9.93 -11.09 -19.83
CA SER A 349 -11.16 -10.74 -19.12
C SER A 349 -10.82 -10.39 -17.67
N LYS A 350 -11.36 -9.26 -17.18
CA LYS A 350 -11.12 -8.75 -15.81
C LYS A 350 -11.33 -9.83 -14.76
N LYS A 351 -10.27 -10.17 -14.02
CA LYS A 351 -10.31 -11.26 -13.04
C LYS A 351 -10.93 -10.82 -11.72
N ASN A 352 -10.51 -9.66 -11.22
CA ASN A 352 -10.93 -9.17 -9.92
C ASN A 352 -12.00 -8.09 -10.10
N VAL A 353 -13.27 -8.49 -9.96
CA VAL A 353 -14.40 -7.57 -9.93
C VAL A 353 -14.43 -6.80 -8.61
N VAL A 354 -14.71 -5.51 -8.66
CA VAL A 354 -14.84 -4.68 -7.45
C VAL A 354 -16.03 -5.21 -6.63
N PRO A 355 -15.82 -5.64 -5.37
CA PRO A 355 -16.92 -6.13 -4.54
C PRO A 355 -18.01 -5.07 -4.38
N ILE A 356 -19.26 -5.51 -4.38
CA ILE A 356 -20.48 -4.68 -4.26
C ILE A 356 -20.77 -3.87 -5.53
N ALA A 357 -19.80 -3.14 -6.07
CA ALA A 357 -20.00 -2.28 -7.24
C ALA A 357 -20.19 -3.09 -8.54
N GLU A 358 -19.37 -4.12 -8.75
CA GLU A 358 -19.38 -4.89 -10.00
C GLU A 358 -19.93 -6.31 -9.81
N SER A 359 -19.85 -6.87 -8.59
CA SER A 359 -20.12 -8.29 -8.32
C SER A 359 -21.52 -8.79 -8.70
N PHE A 360 -22.52 -7.90 -8.80
CA PHE A 360 -23.88 -8.28 -9.18
C PHE A 360 -24.13 -8.25 -10.70
N SER A 361 -23.34 -7.48 -11.45
CA SER A 361 -23.56 -7.25 -12.89
C SER A 361 -22.45 -7.80 -13.78
N THR A 362 -21.28 -8.07 -13.21
CA THR A 362 -20.06 -8.46 -13.93
C THR A 362 -19.57 -9.83 -13.46
N SER A 363 -19.29 -10.72 -14.41
CA SER A 363 -18.68 -12.01 -14.11
C SER A 363 -17.16 -11.88 -14.12
N PRO A 364 -16.45 -12.43 -13.10
CA PRO A 364 -15.00 -12.44 -13.11
C PRO A 364 -14.46 -13.36 -14.22
N GLY A 365 -13.39 -12.94 -14.87
CA GLY A 365 -12.56 -13.77 -15.73
C GLY A 365 -11.83 -14.84 -14.90
N LEU A 366 -11.65 -16.02 -15.48
CA LEU A 366 -10.98 -17.14 -14.81
C LEU A 366 -9.49 -17.26 -15.17
N ALA A 367 -9.11 -16.78 -16.36
CA ALA A 367 -7.75 -16.88 -16.86
C ALA A 367 -6.83 -15.85 -16.19
N GLU A 368 -5.58 -16.24 -15.99
CA GLU A 368 -4.54 -15.27 -15.66
C GLU A 368 -4.22 -14.41 -16.88
N ALA A 369 -3.70 -13.21 -16.64
CA ALA A 369 -3.29 -12.31 -17.70
C ALA A 369 -2.24 -12.98 -18.60
N PRO A 370 -2.51 -13.13 -19.91
CA PRO A 370 -1.55 -13.68 -20.85
C PRO A 370 -0.38 -12.70 -21.05
N ILE A 371 0.76 -13.24 -21.45
CA ILE A 371 1.97 -12.46 -21.76
C ILE A 371 2.22 -12.54 -23.27
N SER A 372 2.25 -11.39 -23.91
CA SER A 372 2.65 -11.19 -25.31
C SER A 372 4.08 -10.69 -25.40
N THR A 373 4.69 -10.80 -26.58
CA THR A 373 6.00 -10.19 -26.84
C THR A 373 5.89 -9.20 -27.99
N ILE A 374 6.32 -7.95 -27.76
CA ILE A 374 6.42 -6.92 -28.80
C ILE A 374 7.88 -6.53 -29.04
N PRO A 375 8.31 -6.28 -30.29
CA PRO A 375 9.61 -5.70 -30.59
C PRO A 375 9.67 -4.22 -30.18
N LEU A 376 10.66 -3.85 -29.37
CA LEU A 376 10.96 -2.45 -29.08
C LEU A 376 11.49 -1.76 -30.35
N PRO A 377 10.94 -0.61 -30.77
CA PRO A 377 11.46 0.12 -31.91
C PRO A 377 12.90 0.57 -31.63
N LEU A 378 13.83 0.19 -32.51
CA LEU A 378 15.21 0.64 -32.46
C LEU A 378 15.31 2.01 -33.13
N GLU A 379 15.75 3.03 -32.40
CA GLU A 379 16.06 4.35 -32.98
C GLU A 379 17.40 4.35 -33.74
N SER A 380 18.29 3.38 -33.49
CA SER A 380 19.64 3.33 -34.08
C SER A 380 19.81 2.18 -35.07
N ILE A 381 20.22 2.53 -36.30
CA ILE A 381 20.44 1.67 -37.48
C ILE A 381 21.52 0.59 -37.26
N LYS A 382 22.35 0.71 -36.21
CA LYS A 382 23.55 -0.12 -36.05
C LYS A 382 23.34 -1.47 -35.35
N HIS A 383 22.16 -1.74 -34.81
CA HIS A 383 21.84 -3.05 -34.20
C HIS A 383 20.67 -3.68 -34.94
N THR A 384 20.83 -4.92 -35.38
CA THR A 384 19.86 -5.62 -36.23
C THR A 384 18.72 -6.28 -35.46
N ASP A 385 18.87 -6.47 -34.15
CA ASP A 385 17.95 -7.32 -33.39
C ASP A 385 17.04 -6.45 -32.51
N ALA A 386 15.75 -6.41 -32.87
CA ALA A 386 14.73 -5.76 -32.04
C ALA A 386 14.69 -6.42 -30.66
N ILE A 387 14.62 -5.60 -29.60
CA ILE A 387 14.58 -6.13 -28.23
C ILE A 387 13.15 -6.58 -27.93
N PRO A 388 12.91 -7.87 -27.62
CA PRO A 388 11.59 -8.32 -27.22
C PRO A 388 11.20 -7.73 -25.87
N LEU A 389 10.02 -7.12 -25.79
CA LEU A 389 9.38 -6.67 -24.57
C LEU A 389 8.17 -7.56 -24.29
N SER A 390 8.13 -8.17 -23.12
CA SER A 390 6.94 -8.84 -22.65
C SER A 390 5.87 -7.84 -22.23
N VAL A 391 4.64 -8.05 -22.66
CA VAL A 391 3.49 -7.19 -22.37
C VAL A 391 2.42 -8.03 -21.69
N SER A 392 1.88 -7.54 -20.58
CA SER A 392 0.75 -8.12 -19.88
C SER A 392 -0.28 -7.05 -19.58
N SER A 393 -1.51 -7.43 -19.24
CA SER A 393 -2.56 -6.49 -18.87
C SER A 393 -3.31 -6.92 -17.61
N GLY A 394 -3.79 -5.94 -16.86
CA GLY A 394 -4.83 -6.10 -15.83
C GLY A 394 -5.85 -4.97 -16.00
N ILE A 395 -7.10 -5.14 -15.58
CA ILE A 395 -8.13 -4.11 -15.73
C ILE A 395 -8.42 -3.50 -14.36
N CYS A 396 -8.14 -2.21 -14.21
CA CYS A 396 -8.48 -1.40 -13.04
C CYS A 396 -8.08 -2.05 -11.70
N PHE A 397 -9.05 -2.71 -11.05
CA PHE A 397 -8.90 -3.33 -9.73
C PHE A 397 -7.91 -4.49 -9.69
N ASP A 398 -7.60 -5.10 -10.84
CA ASP A 398 -6.55 -6.13 -10.93
C ASP A 398 -5.19 -5.62 -10.41
N GLY A 399 -4.93 -4.31 -10.47
CA GLY A 399 -3.69 -3.70 -10.01
C GLY A 399 -3.49 -3.71 -8.49
N ALA A 400 -4.54 -4.03 -7.72
CA ALA A 400 -4.43 -4.24 -6.27
C ALA A 400 -3.80 -5.60 -5.91
N PHE A 401 -3.67 -6.52 -6.88
CA PHE A 401 -3.23 -7.90 -6.69
C PHE A 401 -1.84 -8.15 -7.29
N PRO A 402 -1.11 -9.16 -6.80
CA PRO A 402 0.11 -9.61 -7.45
C PRO A 402 -0.16 -10.06 -8.89
N MET A 403 0.68 -9.59 -9.82
CA MET A 403 0.64 -10.01 -11.22
C MET A 403 1.94 -10.70 -11.63
N ARG A 404 1.88 -11.46 -12.72
CA ARG A 404 3.08 -11.99 -13.36
C ARG A 404 3.95 -10.85 -13.85
N HIS A 405 5.26 -11.03 -13.76
CA HIS A 405 6.20 -10.09 -14.33
C HIS A 405 6.03 -10.00 -15.85
N ALA A 406 5.97 -8.76 -16.35
CA ALA A 406 6.06 -8.39 -17.76
C ALA A 406 6.84 -7.08 -17.84
N ASP A 407 7.43 -6.77 -18.97
CA ASP A 407 8.21 -5.54 -19.10
C ASP A 407 7.33 -4.30 -19.14
N LEU A 408 6.16 -4.42 -19.78
CA LEU A 408 5.12 -3.41 -19.77
C LEU A 408 3.81 -4.01 -19.27
N GLN A 409 3.22 -3.39 -18.25
CA GLN A 409 1.90 -3.71 -17.74
C GLN A 409 0.89 -2.65 -18.17
N LEU A 410 -0.18 -3.10 -18.84
CA LEU A 410 -1.25 -2.25 -19.34
C LEU A 410 -2.44 -2.30 -18.39
N PHE A 411 -2.85 -1.13 -17.90
CA PHE A 411 -3.98 -0.98 -16.98
C PHE A 411 -5.00 0.02 -17.50
N PRO A 412 -5.93 -0.43 -18.35
CA PRO A 412 -7.13 0.33 -18.61
C PRO A 412 -7.95 0.40 -17.32
N ALA A 413 -8.42 1.59 -16.97
CA ALA A 413 -9.22 1.82 -15.79
C ALA A 413 -10.38 2.76 -16.08
N ARG A 414 -11.38 2.73 -15.21
CA ARG A 414 -12.44 3.73 -15.15
C ARG A 414 -12.89 3.90 -13.71
N THR A 415 -12.34 4.91 -13.05
CA THR A 415 -12.70 5.22 -11.66
C THR A 415 -13.80 6.28 -11.59
N TRP A 416 -14.55 6.29 -10.48
CA TRP A 416 -15.71 7.17 -10.27
C TRP A 416 -15.41 8.38 -9.38
N ASP A 417 -14.23 8.45 -8.78
CA ASP A 417 -13.81 9.52 -7.88
C ASP A 417 -12.29 9.74 -8.02
N PRO A 418 -11.79 10.99 -8.02
CA PRO A 418 -10.38 11.27 -8.26
C PRO A 418 -9.47 10.70 -7.16
N ILE A 419 -9.99 10.56 -5.94
CA ILE A 419 -9.23 10.02 -4.83
C ILE A 419 -9.11 8.49 -4.97
N VAL A 420 -10.18 7.83 -5.44
CA VAL A 420 -10.14 6.41 -5.81
C VAL A 420 -9.18 6.18 -6.98
N ALA A 421 -9.18 7.07 -7.98
CA ALA A 421 -8.23 7.05 -9.10
C ALA A 421 -6.78 7.04 -8.61
N GLU A 422 -6.43 7.99 -7.74
CA GLU A 422 -5.09 8.10 -7.16
C GLU A 422 -4.75 6.87 -6.31
N GLN A 423 -5.67 6.40 -5.45
CA GLN A 423 -5.43 5.20 -4.63
C GLN A 423 -5.14 3.97 -5.49
N MET A 424 -5.96 3.73 -6.52
CA MET A 424 -5.81 2.59 -7.41
C MET A 424 -4.54 2.68 -8.26
N TYR A 425 -4.20 3.88 -8.72
CA TYR A 425 -2.94 4.14 -9.39
C TYR A 425 -1.74 3.85 -8.49
N GLN A 426 -1.71 4.34 -7.25
CA GLN A 426 -0.60 4.10 -6.33
C GLN A 426 -0.44 2.61 -5.99
N LEU A 427 -1.55 1.88 -5.80
CA LEU A 427 -1.54 0.42 -5.64
C LEU A 427 -0.90 -0.26 -6.85
N THR A 428 -1.35 0.10 -8.05
CA THR A 428 -0.89 -0.50 -9.30
C THR A 428 0.57 -0.16 -9.58
N LYS A 429 0.97 1.10 -9.38
CA LYS A 429 2.35 1.56 -9.45
C LYS A 429 3.25 0.79 -8.49
N ALA A 430 2.78 0.53 -7.27
CA ALA A 430 3.55 -0.26 -6.32
C ALA A 430 3.80 -1.68 -6.86
N ARG A 431 2.81 -2.33 -7.48
CA ARG A 431 2.97 -3.66 -8.10
C ARG A 431 3.91 -3.68 -9.29
N ALA A 432 3.81 -2.67 -10.14
CA ALA A 432 4.72 -2.51 -11.27
C ALA A 432 6.17 -2.42 -10.75
N ARG A 433 6.42 -1.63 -9.71
CA ARG A 433 7.76 -1.51 -9.10
C ARG A 433 8.24 -2.78 -8.40
N GLU A 434 7.36 -3.50 -7.70
CA GLU A 434 7.69 -4.81 -7.11
C GLU A 434 8.15 -5.80 -8.17
N SER A 435 7.51 -5.76 -9.34
CA SER A 435 7.82 -6.63 -10.46
C SER A 435 8.88 -6.09 -11.41
N SER A 436 9.43 -4.88 -11.20
CA SER A 436 10.37 -4.21 -12.14
C SER A 436 9.76 -4.03 -13.53
N SER A 437 8.48 -3.68 -13.57
CA SER A 437 7.68 -3.51 -14.78
C SER A 437 7.41 -2.03 -15.01
N ALA A 438 7.44 -1.61 -16.28
CA ALA A 438 6.83 -0.35 -16.68
C ALA A 438 5.30 -0.46 -16.61
N LEU A 439 4.63 0.67 -16.41
CA LEU A 439 3.18 0.76 -16.24
C LEU A 439 2.59 1.80 -17.18
N LEU A 440 1.56 1.42 -17.93
CA LEU A 440 0.66 2.35 -18.61
C LEU A 440 -0.73 2.24 -17.97
N TRP A 441 -1.11 3.25 -17.19
CA TRP A 441 -2.40 3.34 -16.52
C TRP A 441 -3.27 4.38 -17.24
N CYS A 442 -4.37 3.96 -17.85
CA CYS A 442 -5.26 4.83 -18.61
C CYS A 442 -6.66 4.84 -18.00
N ASP A 443 -6.97 5.90 -17.25
CA ASP A 443 -8.25 6.03 -16.55
C ASP A 443 -9.25 6.88 -17.33
N GLY A 444 -10.35 6.23 -17.71
CA GLY A 444 -11.48 6.82 -18.39
C GLY A 444 -12.52 7.44 -17.47
N GLY A 445 -12.29 7.56 -16.16
CA GLY A 445 -13.14 8.36 -15.29
C GLY A 445 -13.13 9.83 -15.69
N ASP A 446 -14.22 10.56 -15.44
CA ASP A 446 -14.31 12.00 -15.76
C ASP A 446 -13.21 12.80 -15.06
N SER A 447 -12.92 12.42 -13.81
CA SER A 447 -11.81 12.92 -13.00
C SER A 447 -10.69 11.89 -12.85
N GLY A 448 -10.64 10.92 -13.76
CA GLY A 448 -9.67 9.84 -13.77
C GLY A 448 -8.24 10.34 -13.91
N LEU A 449 -7.30 9.54 -13.43
CA LEU A 449 -5.87 9.80 -13.49
C LEU A 449 -5.23 8.86 -14.51
N SER A 450 -4.56 9.38 -15.53
CA SER A 450 -3.78 8.59 -16.49
C SER A 450 -2.30 8.82 -16.26
N ALA A 451 -1.50 7.77 -16.34
CA ALA A 451 -0.07 7.83 -16.04
C ALA A 451 0.74 6.82 -16.85
N ALA A 452 1.99 7.17 -17.13
CA ALA A 452 2.98 6.26 -17.70
C ALA A 452 4.22 6.28 -16.80
N VAL A 453 4.62 5.10 -16.32
CA VAL A 453 5.71 4.91 -15.37
C VAL A 453 6.71 3.93 -15.95
N ASP A 454 8.00 4.21 -15.84
CA ASP A 454 9.05 3.27 -16.30
C ASP A 454 9.30 2.12 -15.32
N ASP A 455 10.20 1.21 -15.70
CA ASP A 455 10.58 0.03 -14.92
C ASP A 455 11.27 0.35 -13.58
N GLN A 456 11.70 1.60 -13.36
CA GLN A 456 12.28 2.09 -12.11
C GLN A 456 11.25 2.79 -11.20
N GLY A 457 10.08 3.13 -11.75
CA GLY A 457 9.03 3.84 -11.03
C GLY A 457 8.98 5.35 -11.26
N TYR A 458 9.69 5.89 -12.26
CA TYR A 458 9.60 7.30 -12.64
C TYR A 458 8.38 7.56 -13.51
N GLU A 459 7.68 8.64 -13.18
CA GLU A 459 6.50 9.08 -13.91
C GLU A 459 6.94 9.94 -15.09
N HIS A 460 6.69 9.45 -16.30
CA HIS A 460 6.92 10.17 -17.56
C HIS A 460 5.67 10.91 -18.03
N MET A 461 4.51 10.55 -17.49
CA MET A 461 3.23 11.18 -17.73
C MET A 461 2.36 11.01 -16.48
N LEU A 462 1.70 12.09 -16.07
CA LEU A 462 0.69 12.08 -15.01
C LEU A 462 -0.35 13.15 -15.32
N GLU A 463 -1.53 12.73 -15.75
CA GLU A 463 -2.60 13.61 -16.17
C GLU A 463 -3.90 13.31 -15.43
N ARG A 464 -4.58 14.35 -14.94
CA ARG A 464 -5.87 14.24 -14.26
C ARG A 464 -6.95 14.88 -15.11
N GLY A 465 -7.99 14.12 -15.44
CA GLY A 465 -9.13 14.65 -16.20
C GLY A 465 -8.79 15.22 -17.58
N GLY A 466 -7.61 14.91 -18.16
CA GLY A 466 -7.06 15.52 -19.40
C GLY A 466 -7.40 14.81 -20.72
N ALA A 467 -7.16 15.41 -21.88
CA ALA A 467 -7.41 14.73 -23.17
C ALA A 467 -6.49 13.50 -23.36
N SER A 468 -6.50 12.87 -24.54
CA SER A 468 -5.51 11.83 -24.83
C SER A 468 -4.08 12.35 -24.68
N SER A 469 -3.19 11.49 -24.22
CA SER A 469 -1.81 11.84 -23.91
C SER A 469 -0.81 10.81 -24.33
N VAL A 470 0.42 11.28 -24.56
CA VAL A 470 1.52 10.50 -25.12
C VAL A 470 2.72 10.65 -24.19
N ALA A 471 3.40 9.55 -23.92
CA ALA A 471 4.62 9.50 -23.13
C ALA A 471 5.67 8.64 -23.84
N ARG A 472 6.95 8.86 -23.53
CA ARG A 472 8.03 7.96 -23.95
C ARG A 472 8.55 7.22 -22.73
N LEU A 473 8.43 5.91 -22.75
CA LEU A 473 8.90 5.05 -21.67
C LEU A 473 10.29 4.50 -22.00
N PRO A 474 11.32 4.79 -21.20
CA PRO A 474 12.62 4.19 -21.37
C PRO A 474 12.66 2.74 -20.92
N PHE A 475 13.46 1.91 -21.60
CA PHE A 475 13.68 0.52 -21.22
C PHE A 475 15.16 0.19 -21.19
N SER A 476 15.58 -0.54 -20.15
CA SER A 476 16.96 -1.02 -19.98
C SER A 476 17.30 -2.13 -20.99
N ARG A 477 18.52 -2.15 -21.54
CA ARG A 477 18.95 -3.13 -22.55
C ARG A 477 19.49 -4.43 -21.92
N GLY A 478 19.04 -5.57 -22.45
CA GLY A 478 19.77 -6.85 -22.43
C GLY A 478 20.32 -7.30 -21.07
N LYS A 479 21.65 -7.19 -20.86
CA LYS A 479 22.33 -7.63 -19.63
C LYS A 479 21.90 -6.84 -18.41
N ASP A 480 21.69 -5.53 -18.54
CA ASP A 480 21.23 -4.67 -17.45
C ASP A 480 19.84 -5.11 -16.95
N ARG A 481 19.03 -5.71 -17.84
CA ARG A 481 17.67 -6.18 -17.53
C ARG A 481 17.64 -7.46 -16.68
N VAL A 482 18.61 -8.36 -16.86
CA VAL A 482 18.72 -9.58 -16.04
C VAL A 482 19.26 -9.22 -14.65
N GLU A 483 20.18 -8.26 -14.59
CA GLU A 483 20.70 -7.72 -13.33
C GLU A 483 19.69 -6.83 -12.60
N SER A 484 18.72 -6.22 -13.30
CA SER A 484 17.68 -5.36 -12.71
C SER A 484 16.50 -6.13 -12.10
N ARG A 485 16.55 -7.46 -12.01
CA ARG A 485 15.50 -8.19 -11.29
C ARG A 485 15.56 -7.85 -9.81
N ASN A 486 14.55 -7.11 -9.37
CA ASN A 486 14.36 -6.69 -8.00
C ASN A 486 14.35 -7.90 -7.04
N MET A 487 14.99 -7.77 -5.88
CA MET A 487 15.07 -8.84 -4.88
C MET A 487 13.67 -9.32 -4.47
N ALA A 488 12.69 -8.41 -4.43
CA ALA A 488 11.29 -8.72 -4.18
C ALA A 488 10.69 -9.65 -5.26
N SER A 489 11.02 -9.44 -6.54
CA SER A 489 10.53 -10.30 -7.63
C SER A 489 11.20 -11.67 -7.64
N VAL A 490 12.47 -11.75 -7.23
CA VAL A 490 13.25 -13.01 -7.22
C VAL A 490 12.86 -13.89 -6.03
N LEU A 491 12.85 -13.34 -4.82
CA LEU A 491 12.53 -14.08 -3.60
C LEU A 491 11.04 -14.31 -3.44
N GLY A 492 10.23 -13.46 -4.06
CA GLY A 492 8.81 -13.36 -3.78
C GLY A 492 8.54 -12.97 -2.32
N ARG A 493 7.26 -12.89 -1.97
CA ARG A 493 6.82 -12.50 -0.62
C ARG A 493 7.27 -13.49 0.45
N VAL A 494 7.20 -14.80 0.15
CA VAL A 494 7.61 -15.86 1.10
C VAL A 494 9.10 -15.82 1.37
N GLY A 495 9.94 -15.62 0.35
CA GLY A 495 11.39 -15.52 0.52
C GLY A 495 11.79 -14.28 1.32
N VAL A 496 11.18 -13.12 1.03
CA VAL A 496 11.41 -11.90 1.83
C VAL A 496 11.00 -12.14 3.29
N ALA A 497 9.79 -12.65 3.54
CA ALA A 497 9.34 -12.94 4.90
C ALA A 497 10.30 -13.90 5.62
N ALA A 498 10.75 -14.97 4.96
CA ALA A 498 11.71 -15.93 5.51
C ALA A 498 13.03 -15.27 5.92
N LEU A 499 13.57 -14.33 5.14
CA LEU A 499 14.78 -13.58 5.51
C LEU A 499 14.58 -12.74 6.77
N PHE A 500 13.44 -12.07 6.88
CA PHE A 500 13.08 -11.27 8.05
C PHE A 500 12.94 -12.15 9.30
N TYR A 501 12.26 -13.30 9.20
CA TYR A 501 12.15 -14.27 10.29
C TYR A 501 13.49 -14.90 10.65
N ALA A 502 14.34 -15.23 9.68
CA ALA A 502 15.69 -15.76 9.94
C ALA A 502 16.56 -14.75 10.69
N GLY A 503 16.56 -13.48 10.27
CA GLY A 503 17.27 -12.41 10.96
C GLY A 503 16.80 -12.24 12.41
N TYR A 504 15.48 -12.34 12.63
CA TYR A 504 14.90 -12.32 13.97
C TYR A 504 15.32 -13.53 14.82
N LEU A 505 15.25 -14.75 14.28
CA LEU A 505 15.65 -15.97 14.98
C LEU A 505 17.13 -15.95 15.35
N LEU A 506 18.00 -15.44 14.48
CA LEU A 506 19.43 -15.25 14.76
C LEU A 506 19.66 -14.23 15.88
N ALA A 507 18.96 -13.11 15.86
CA ALA A 507 19.03 -12.10 16.93
C ALA A 507 18.52 -12.65 18.27
N TYR A 508 17.45 -13.45 18.24
CA TYR A 508 16.90 -14.13 19.42
C TYR A 508 17.89 -15.16 19.98
N HIS A 509 18.43 -16.03 19.12
CA HIS A 509 19.40 -17.06 19.49
C HIS A 509 20.65 -16.45 20.13
N ARG A 510 21.21 -15.38 19.54
CA ARG A 510 22.37 -14.68 20.11
C ARG A 510 22.11 -14.19 21.54
N ARG A 511 20.93 -13.60 21.79
CA ARG A 511 20.55 -13.13 23.13
C ARG A 511 20.36 -14.28 24.12
N LEU A 512 19.80 -15.40 23.67
CA LEU A 512 19.64 -16.59 24.51
C LEU A 512 21.01 -17.11 24.95
N VAL A 513 21.97 -17.20 24.02
CA VAL A 513 23.36 -17.60 24.32
C VAL A 513 24.03 -16.61 25.28
N GLU A 514 23.86 -15.30 25.09
CA GLU A 514 24.39 -14.28 26.02
C GLU A 514 23.82 -14.44 27.43
N LYS A 515 22.51 -14.74 27.57
CA LYS A 515 21.89 -15.03 28.87
C LYS A 515 22.42 -16.30 29.52
N LEU A 516 22.61 -17.37 28.75
CA LEU A 516 23.16 -18.63 29.24
C LEU A 516 24.61 -18.46 29.71
N LYS A 517 25.46 -17.79 28.91
CA LYS A 517 26.85 -17.47 29.29
C LYS A 517 26.95 -16.54 30.50
N TRP A 518 25.96 -15.67 30.73
CA TRP A 518 25.90 -14.85 31.94
C TRP A 518 25.57 -15.69 33.17
N LYS A 519 24.65 -16.66 33.04
CA LYS A 519 24.30 -17.61 34.10
C LYS A 519 25.47 -18.56 34.43
N GLU A 520 26.22 -19.01 33.42
CA GLU A 520 27.40 -19.87 33.59
C GLU A 520 28.57 -19.17 34.28
N ARG A 521 28.74 -17.85 34.08
CA ARG A 521 29.76 -17.04 34.77
C ARG A 521 29.44 -16.75 36.24
N GLY A 522 28.66 -17.63 36.87
CA GLY A 522 28.34 -17.61 38.29
C GLY A 522 27.35 -16.53 38.71
N GLY A 523 26.91 -15.64 37.81
CA GLY A 523 25.93 -14.59 38.14
C GLY A 523 26.18 -13.93 39.49
N VAL A 524 27.45 -13.77 39.88
CA VAL A 524 27.80 -13.24 41.20
C VAL A 524 27.45 -11.77 41.12
N ARG A 525 26.26 -11.43 41.61
CA ARG A 525 26.00 -10.09 42.10
C ARG A 525 27.00 -9.91 43.24
N GLU A 526 28.08 -9.19 42.98
CA GLU A 526 28.69 -8.42 44.07
C GLU A 526 27.55 -7.57 44.63
N VAL A 527 27.12 -7.94 45.84
CA VAL A 527 26.12 -7.23 46.64
C VAL A 527 26.77 -5.99 47.21
#